data_AF-A0A1A2ND19-F1
#
_entry.id   AF-A0A1A2ND19-F1
#
_cell.length_a   1.000
_cell.length_b   1.000
_cell.length_c   1.000
_cell.angle_alpha   90.00
_cell.angle_beta   90.00
_cell.angle_gamma   90.00
#
_symmetry.space_group_name_H-M   'P 1'
#
loop_
_entity.id
_entity.type
_entity.pdbx_description
1 polymer ?
#
loop_
_entity_poly.entity_id
_entity_poly.type
_entity_poly.pdbx_seq_one_letter_code
_entity_poly.pdbx_strand_id
1 'polypeptide(L)'
;MPEVQLHHDGHPRYRRMVRFDWSETPLHWVPDDPFSTHMINVLHLLLPEGERHFIKAVLEASSLVDDPELEAAIKPFIQQESWHAWAHQVVLDHLAEQGIDTKPYTDRLGRLLSMTLGDPPQWFPPAMKRWWLYRRLADVAALEHYTAMLGQWVLTNRGLDYAKADPMMLDLLRWHGAEEVEHRSLVYDVYQHVSGSYLIRAFSM
;
A
#
# COMPACT_ATOMS: atom_id res chain seq x y z
N MET A 1 24.34 -8.14 -18.30
CA MET A 1 23.77 -7.57 -17.06
C MET A 1 23.98 -8.60 -15.97
N PRO A 2 24.34 -8.23 -14.73
CA PRO A 2 24.43 -9.21 -13.67
C PRO A 2 23.05 -9.87 -13.51
N GLU A 3 23.05 -11.20 -13.36
CA GLU A 3 21.86 -12.00 -13.10
C GLU A 3 21.32 -11.54 -11.74
N VAL A 4 20.23 -10.76 -11.76
CA VAL A 4 19.57 -10.32 -10.53
C VAL A 4 18.92 -11.56 -9.94
N GLN A 5 19.45 -12.06 -8.82
CA GLN A 5 18.79 -13.12 -8.06
C GLN A 5 17.47 -12.55 -7.53
N LEU A 6 16.36 -13.09 -8.01
CA LEU A 6 15.04 -12.82 -7.43
C LEU A 6 14.98 -13.48 -6.06
N HIS A 7 14.56 -12.72 -5.04
CA HIS A 7 14.43 -13.22 -3.67
C HIS A 7 12.97 -13.57 -3.40
N HIS A 8 12.60 -14.81 -3.70
CA HIS A 8 11.22 -15.31 -3.55
C HIS A 8 10.77 -15.51 -2.09
N ASP A 9 11.70 -15.40 -1.12
CA ASP A 9 11.38 -15.55 0.29
C ASP A 9 10.53 -14.37 0.78
N GLY A 10 9.33 -14.70 1.27
CA GLY A 10 8.43 -13.74 1.91
C GLY A 10 7.32 -13.17 1.03
N HIS A 11 7.15 -13.62 -0.22
CA HIS A 11 6.02 -13.19 -1.04
C HIS A 11 4.66 -13.61 -0.43
N PRO A 12 3.61 -12.80 -0.65
CA PRO A 12 2.22 -13.15 -0.35
C PRO A 12 1.80 -14.51 -0.86
N ARG A 13 1.23 -15.34 0.03
CA ARG A 13 0.72 -16.68 -0.32
C ARG A 13 -0.80 -16.77 -0.31
N TYR A 14 -1.44 -16.07 0.62
CA TYR A 14 -2.89 -16.06 0.78
C TYR A 14 -3.32 -14.80 1.52
N ARG A 15 -4.56 -14.37 1.31
CA ARG A 15 -5.17 -13.28 2.07
C ARG A 15 -5.61 -13.78 3.45
N ARG A 16 -5.27 -13.04 4.51
CA ARG A 16 -5.80 -13.28 5.87
C ARG A 16 -7.24 -12.78 5.99
N MET A 17 -8.08 -13.57 6.65
CA MET A 17 -9.50 -13.22 6.85
C MET A 17 -9.65 -12.45 8.17
N VAL A 18 -9.67 -11.12 8.10
CA VAL A 18 -9.82 -10.24 9.27
C VAL A 18 -11.22 -9.61 9.34
N ARG A 19 -11.63 -9.22 10.55
CA ARG A 19 -12.85 -8.46 10.83
C ARG A 19 -12.53 -7.41 11.89
N PHE A 20 -13.05 -6.21 11.68
CA PHE A 20 -12.88 -5.08 12.59
C PHE A 20 -14.25 -4.62 13.08
N ASP A 21 -14.36 -4.31 14.36
CA ASP A 21 -15.55 -3.74 15.00
C ASP A 21 -15.18 -2.39 15.60
N TRP A 22 -15.63 -1.32 14.94
CA TRP A 22 -15.27 0.06 15.27
C TRP A 22 -16.20 0.71 16.30
N SER A 23 -17.26 0.00 16.73
CA SER A 23 -18.33 0.57 17.54
C SER A 23 -17.86 1.15 18.89
N GLU A 24 -16.77 0.62 19.44
CA GLU A 24 -16.17 1.08 20.70
C GLU A 24 -14.91 1.94 20.49
N THR A 25 -14.40 2.07 19.26
CA THR A 25 -13.16 2.81 18.97
C THR A 25 -13.40 4.32 19.09
N PRO A 26 -12.74 5.03 20.03
CA PRO A 26 -12.95 6.45 20.23
C PRO A 26 -12.26 7.29 19.15
N LEU A 27 -12.72 8.54 18.95
CA LEU A 27 -12.12 9.48 18.00
C LEU A 27 -10.62 9.68 18.23
N HIS A 28 -10.22 9.81 19.49
CA HIS A 28 -8.82 9.80 19.90
C HIS A 28 -8.49 8.42 20.47
N TRP A 29 -8.09 7.53 19.58
CA TRP A 29 -7.74 6.15 19.91
C TRP A 29 -6.37 6.02 20.59
N VAL A 30 -5.56 7.06 20.63
CA VAL A 30 -4.47 7.20 21.62
C VAL A 30 -4.96 8.08 22.78
N PRO A 31 -5.12 7.53 24.00
CA PRO A 31 -5.56 8.31 25.16
C PRO A 31 -4.68 9.53 25.43
N ASP A 32 -5.32 10.68 25.69
CA ASP A 32 -4.68 11.96 26.01
C ASP A 32 -3.66 12.48 24.98
N ASP A 33 -3.58 11.86 23.78
CA ASP A 33 -2.69 12.27 22.70
C ASP A 33 -3.42 12.34 21.33
N PRO A 34 -4.19 13.41 21.09
CA PRO A 34 -4.85 13.64 19.81
C PRO A 34 -3.85 13.80 18.66
N PHE A 35 -2.64 14.27 18.92
CA PHE A 35 -1.64 14.48 17.88
C PHE A 35 -1.19 13.15 17.30
N SER A 36 -0.76 12.19 18.15
CA SER A 36 -0.35 10.87 17.69
C SER A 36 -1.49 10.13 16.96
N THR A 37 -2.71 10.22 17.50
CA THR A 37 -3.93 9.70 16.85
C THR A 37 -4.03 10.22 15.41
N HIS A 38 -4.09 11.55 15.25
CA HIS A 38 -4.37 12.14 13.95
C HIS A 38 -3.18 12.06 12.98
N MET A 39 -1.95 12.09 13.49
CA MET A 39 -0.76 11.85 12.68
C MET A 39 -0.78 10.47 12.02
N ILE A 40 -1.22 9.45 12.76
CA ILE A 40 -1.34 8.09 12.21
C ILE A 40 -2.60 7.98 11.33
N ASN A 41 -3.71 8.65 11.68
CA ASN A 41 -4.90 8.70 10.83
C ASN A 41 -4.63 9.24 9.42
N VAL A 42 -3.59 10.05 9.22
CA VAL A 42 -3.17 10.49 7.87
C VAL A 42 -2.92 9.30 6.95
N LEU A 43 -2.41 8.18 7.46
CA LEU A 43 -2.21 6.96 6.67
C LEU A 43 -3.53 6.45 6.09
N HIS A 44 -4.62 6.48 6.87
CA HIS A 44 -5.95 6.08 6.41
C HIS A 44 -6.48 6.98 5.28
N LEU A 45 -6.02 8.23 5.18
CA LEU A 45 -6.38 9.14 4.09
C LEU A 45 -5.62 8.82 2.79
N LEU A 46 -4.39 8.31 2.91
CA LEU A 46 -3.48 8.11 1.78
C LEU A 46 -3.62 6.73 1.14
N LEU A 47 -3.67 5.70 1.99
CA LEU A 47 -3.54 4.31 1.61
C LEU A 47 -4.66 3.83 0.66
N PRO A 48 -5.97 4.07 0.90
CA PRO A 48 -7.03 3.51 0.05
C PRO A 48 -6.93 3.86 -1.43
N GLU A 49 -6.58 5.10 -1.75
CA GLU A 49 -6.41 5.52 -3.15
C GLU A 49 -5.06 5.07 -3.72
N GLY A 50 -4.00 5.06 -2.90
CA GLY A 50 -2.68 4.53 -3.28
C GLY A 50 -2.75 3.06 -3.70
N GLU A 51 -3.28 2.20 -2.83
CA GLU A 51 -3.38 0.74 -3.01
C GLU A 51 -4.19 0.37 -4.26
N ARG A 52 -5.24 1.14 -4.59
CA ARG A 52 -5.98 0.97 -5.86
C ARG A 52 -5.08 1.21 -7.09
N HIS A 53 -4.18 2.19 -7.03
CA HIS A 53 -3.19 2.41 -8.08
C HIS A 53 -2.12 1.30 -8.10
N PHE A 54 -1.75 0.76 -6.93
CA PHE A 54 -0.78 -0.32 -6.81
C PHE A 54 -1.29 -1.57 -7.51
N ILE A 55 -2.51 -2.00 -7.16
CA ILE A 55 -3.21 -3.12 -7.80
C ILE A 55 -3.23 -2.95 -9.31
N LYS A 56 -3.57 -1.76 -9.81
CA LYS A 56 -3.68 -1.52 -11.25
C LYS A 56 -2.34 -1.64 -11.96
N ALA A 57 -1.28 -1.06 -11.40
CA ALA A 57 0.06 -1.13 -11.98
C ALA A 57 0.59 -2.57 -12.01
N VAL A 58 0.44 -3.32 -10.91
CA VAL A 58 0.88 -4.71 -10.83
C VAL A 58 0.03 -5.63 -11.73
N LEU A 59 -1.28 -5.41 -11.82
CA LEU A 59 -2.16 -6.16 -12.73
C LEU A 59 -1.82 -5.92 -14.20
N GLU A 60 -1.48 -4.68 -14.58
CA GLU A 60 -1.02 -4.40 -15.95
C GLU A 60 0.32 -5.08 -16.24
N ALA A 61 1.21 -5.12 -15.24
CA ALA A 61 2.51 -5.77 -15.33
C ALA A 61 2.44 -7.30 -15.38
N SER A 62 1.40 -7.92 -14.80
CA SER A 62 1.29 -9.38 -14.69
C SER A 62 1.36 -10.08 -16.04
N SER A 63 0.85 -9.44 -17.10
CA SER A 63 0.92 -9.95 -18.49
C SER A 63 2.34 -10.02 -19.08
N LEU A 64 3.34 -9.49 -18.38
CA LEU A 64 4.75 -9.41 -18.77
C LEU A 64 5.65 -10.23 -17.86
N VAL A 65 5.07 -10.88 -16.85
CA VAL A 65 5.77 -11.74 -15.91
C VAL A 65 5.72 -13.15 -16.45
N ASP A 66 6.89 -13.69 -16.77
CA ASP A 66 7.05 -15.03 -17.33
C ASP A 66 7.53 -16.05 -16.27
N ASP A 67 7.83 -15.58 -15.06
CA ASP A 67 8.19 -16.41 -13.91
C ASP A 67 6.91 -16.92 -13.22
N PRO A 68 6.65 -18.25 -13.22
CA PRO A 68 5.44 -18.82 -12.65
C PRO A 68 5.29 -18.59 -11.14
N GLU A 69 6.39 -18.53 -10.38
CA GLU A 69 6.33 -18.30 -8.93
C GLU A 69 5.95 -16.85 -8.64
N LEU A 70 6.55 -15.92 -9.38
CA LEU A 70 6.26 -14.50 -9.26
C LEU A 70 4.84 -14.16 -9.72
N GLU A 71 4.38 -14.76 -10.82
CA GLU A 71 3.00 -14.64 -11.30
C GLU A 71 1.99 -15.16 -10.26
N ALA A 72 2.28 -16.30 -9.64
CA ALA A 72 1.41 -16.89 -8.62
C ALA A 72 1.26 -15.99 -7.37
N ALA A 73 2.28 -15.21 -7.02
CA ALA A 73 2.28 -14.28 -5.88
C ALA A 73 1.50 -12.98 -6.13
N ILE A 74 1.31 -12.57 -7.39
CA ILE A 74 0.56 -11.34 -7.74
C ILE A 74 -0.91 -11.44 -7.28
N LYS A 75 -1.54 -12.60 -7.43
CA LYS A 75 -2.95 -12.76 -7.10
C LYS A 75 -3.23 -12.63 -5.58
N PRO A 76 -2.46 -13.25 -4.67
CA PRO A 76 -2.55 -12.98 -3.24
C PRO A 76 -2.32 -11.50 -2.88
N PHE A 77 -1.31 -10.85 -3.45
CA PHE A 77 -1.06 -9.43 -3.26
C PHE A 77 -2.27 -8.56 -3.60
N ILE A 78 -2.83 -8.72 -4.80
CA ILE A 78 -4.02 -7.96 -5.22
C ILE A 78 -5.20 -8.15 -4.23
N GLN A 79 -5.34 -9.34 -3.66
CA GLN A 79 -6.40 -9.62 -2.68
C GLN A 79 -6.15 -8.96 -1.32
N GLN A 80 -4.90 -8.92 -0.87
CA GLN A 80 -4.50 -8.25 0.39
C GLN A 80 -4.68 -6.74 0.24
N GLU A 81 -4.11 -6.14 -0.81
CA GLU A 81 -4.26 -4.71 -1.15
C GLU A 81 -5.73 -4.27 -1.27
N SER A 82 -6.57 -5.09 -1.92
CA SER A 82 -8.00 -4.79 -2.04
C SER A 82 -8.68 -4.75 -0.66
N TRP A 83 -8.20 -5.56 0.28
CA TRP A 83 -8.73 -5.64 1.64
C TRP A 83 -8.18 -4.52 2.53
N HIS A 84 -6.91 -4.13 2.35
CA HIS A 84 -6.32 -2.95 2.97
C HIS A 84 -7.15 -1.70 2.64
N ALA A 85 -7.44 -1.51 1.35
CA ALA A 85 -8.13 -0.30 0.87
C ALA A 85 -9.54 -0.22 1.44
N TRP A 86 -10.21 -1.37 1.52
CA TRP A 86 -11.52 -1.48 2.14
C TRP A 86 -11.46 -1.21 3.64
N ALA A 87 -10.54 -1.84 4.37
CA ALA A 87 -10.44 -1.70 5.82
C ALA A 87 -10.13 -0.25 6.23
N HIS A 88 -9.24 0.42 5.50
CA HIS A 88 -8.94 1.83 5.72
C HIS A 88 -10.10 2.75 5.34
N GLN A 89 -10.86 2.45 4.28
CA GLN A 89 -12.07 3.21 3.96
C GLN A 89 -13.10 3.13 5.09
N VAL A 90 -13.27 1.96 5.73
CA VAL A 90 -14.18 1.83 6.87
C VAL A 90 -13.73 2.71 8.05
N VAL A 91 -12.43 2.87 8.29
CA VAL A 91 -11.93 3.82 9.31
C VAL A 91 -12.28 5.26 8.95
N LEU A 92 -12.18 5.65 7.67
CA LEU A 92 -12.58 6.99 7.22
C LEU A 92 -14.08 7.24 7.41
N ASP A 93 -14.89 6.24 7.13
CA ASP A 93 -16.35 6.31 7.33
C ASP A 93 -16.66 6.48 8.82
N HIS A 94 -15.97 5.74 9.70
CA HIS A 94 -16.08 5.89 11.16
C HIS A 94 -15.66 7.28 11.66
N LEU A 95 -14.57 7.84 11.12
CA LEU A 95 -14.16 9.21 11.43
C LEU A 95 -15.23 10.24 11.03
N ALA A 96 -15.92 10.02 9.91
CA ALA A 96 -17.02 10.86 9.48
C ALA A 96 -18.23 10.78 10.42
N GLU A 97 -18.57 9.58 10.91
CA GLU A 97 -19.60 9.37 11.94
C GLU A 97 -19.27 10.10 13.25
N GLN A 98 -17.98 10.23 13.56
CA GLN A 98 -17.47 10.98 14.72
C GLN A 98 -17.29 12.49 14.45
N GLY A 99 -17.70 12.99 13.28
CA GLY A 99 -17.73 14.41 12.95
C GLY A 99 -16.54 14.96 12.16
N ILE A 100 -15.66 14.10 11.65
CA ILE A 100 -14.54 14.49 10.78
C ILE A 100 -14.81 14.03 9.33
N ASP A 101 -15.38 14.92 8.51
CA ASP A 101 -15.54 14.64 7.08
C ASP A 101 -14.20 14.75 6.34
N THR A 102 -13.67 13.61 5.91
CA THR A 102 -12.41 13.49 5.19
C THR A 102 -12.58 13.52 3.67
N LYS A 103 -13.82 13.43 3.17
CA LYS A 103 -14.13 13.24 1.74
C LYS A 103 -13.58 14.36 0.84
N PRO A 104 -13.68 15.66 1.19
CA PRO A 104 -13.14 16.72 0.33
C PRO A 104 -11.63 16.61 0.12
N TYR A 105 -10.91 16.12 1.14
CA TYR A 105 -9.47 15.90 1.07
C TYR A 105 -9.15 14.66 0.24
N THR A 106 -9.78 13.52 0.52
CA THR A 106 -9.53 12.26 -0.21
C THR A 106 -9.93 12.38 -1.69
N ASP A 107 -11.00 13.08 -2.01
CA ASP A 107 -11.38 13.40 -3.40
C ASP A 107 -10.27 14.18 -4.14
N ARG A 108 -9.62 15.14 -3.45
CA ARG A 108 -8.53 15.93 -4.02
C ARG A 108 -7.26 15.08 -4.17
N LEU A 109 -6.95 14.27 -3.16
CA LEU A 109 -5.83 13.36 -3.20
C LEU A 109 -5.97 12.34 -4.34
N GLY A 110 -7.14 11.71 -4.49
CA GLY A 110 -7.39 10.74 -5.56
C GLY A 110 -7.19 11.35 -6.95
N ARG A 111 -7.56 12.62 -7.15
CA ARG A 111 -7.24 13.36 -8.40
C ARG A 111 -5.74 13.55 -8.60
N LEU A 112 -5.00 13.90 -7.54
CA LEU A 112 -3.54 14.08 -7.62
C LEU A 112 -2.84 12.75 -7.93
N LEU A 113 -3.17 11.69 -7.20
CA LEU A 113 -2.61 10.35 -7.40
C LEU A 113 -2.95 9.79 -8.79
N SER A 114 -4.16 10.06 -9.30
CA SER A 114 -4.51 9.69 -10.66
C SER A 114 -3.65 10.37 -11.73
N MET A 115 -3.12 11.57 -11.47
CA MET A 115 -2.20 12.24 -12.40
C MET A 115 -0.80 11.65 -12.38
N THR A 116 -0.35 11.10 -11.24
CA THR A 116 1.03 10.63 -11.05
C THR A 116 1.17 9.12 -11.17
N LEU A 117 0.22 8.35 -10.62
CA LEU A 117 0.19 6.88 -10.56
C LEU A 117 -0.92 6.27 -11.44
N GLY A 118 -1.77 7.10 -12.07
CA GLY A 118 -2.85 6.64 -12.93
C GLY A 118 -2.40 6.22 -14.33
N ASP A 119 -3.36 6.11 -15.24
CA ASP A 119 -3.08 5.66 -16.61
C ASP A 119 -2.29 6.69 -17.40
N PRO A 120 -1.41 6.26 -18.33
CA PRO A 120 -0.78 7.19 -19.25
C PRO A 120 -1.84 7.83 -20.15
N PRO A 121 -1.61 9.08 -20.61
CA PRO A 121 -2.46 9.69 -21.63
C PRO A 121 -2.63 8.79 -22.86
N GLN A 122 -3.85 8.69 -23.38
CA GLN A 122 -4.19 7.75 -24.46
C GLN A 122 -3.34 7.95 -25.73
N TRP A 123 -2.95 9.19 -26.01
CA TRP A 123 -2.14 9.61 -27.15
C TRP A 123 -0.65 9.26 -27.02
N PHE A 124 -0.20 8.71 -25.89
CA PHE A 124 1.18 8.23 -25.74
C PHE A 124 1.48 7.08 -26.72
N PRO A 125 2.63 7.08 -27.41
CA PRO A 125 3.05 5.96 -28.23
C PRO A 125 3.33 4.71 -27.36
N PRO A 126 3.31 3.49 -27.93
CA PRO A 126 3.47 2.25 -27.17
C PRO A 126 4.71 2.21 -26.27
N ALA A 127 5.85 2.71 -26.76
CA ALA A 127 7.09 2.76 -25.99
C ALA A 127 6.97 3.67 -24.75
N MET A 128 6.25 4.79 -24.86
CA MET A 128 6.03 5.71 -23.75
C MET A 128 5.02 5.17 -22.75
N LYS A 129 3.99 4.44 -23.20
CA LYS A 129 3.07 3.70 -22.31
C LYS A 129 3.82 2.63 -21.52
N ARG A 130 4.72 1.88 -22.18
CA ARG A 130 5.57 0.89 -21.53
C ARG A 130 6.49 1.53 -20.49
N TRP A 131 7.16 2.63 -20.85
CA TRP A 131 7.98 3.40 -19.91
C TRP A 131 7.16 3.91 -18.72
N TRP A 132 5.94 4.40 -18.95
CA TRP A 132 5.03 4.86 -17.90
C TRP A 132 4.65 3.73 -16.93
N LEU A 133 4.36 2.54 -17.44
CA LEU A 133 4.15 1.35 -16.59
C LEU A 133 5.37 1.07 -15.71
N TYR A 134 6.57 1.06 -16.30
CA TYR A 134 7.81 0.81 -15.54
C TYR A 134 8.05 1.88 -14.47
N ARG A 135 7.80 3.14 -14.80
CA ARG A 135 7.88 4.26 -13.86
C ARG A 135 6.91 4.07 -12.69
N ARG A 136 5.63 3.75 -12.97
CA ARG A 136 4.64 3.47 -11.92
C ARG A 136 5.04 2.29 -11.05
N LEU A 137 5.50 1.18 -11.63
CA LEU A 137 5.96 0.03 -10.86
C LEU A 137 7.12 0.37 -9.93
N ALA A 138 8.05 1.24 -10.37
CA ALA A 138 9.13 1.71 -9.52
C ALA A 138 8.62 2.62 -8.39
N ASP A 139 7.62 3.48 -8.66
CA ASP A 139 6.96 4.29 -7.62
C ASP A 139 6.20 3.42 -6.61
N VAL A 140 5.46 2.41 -7.07
CA VAL A 140 4.77 1.45 -6.19
C VAL A 140 5.79 0.70 -5.36
N ALA A 141 6.85 0.16 -5.96
CA ALA A 141 7.91 -0.52 -5.21
C ALA A 141 8.52 0.40 -4.12
N ALA A 142 8.73 1.69 -4.41
CA ALA A 142 9.23 2.64 -3.41
C ALA A 142 8.22 2.86 -2.27
N LEU A 143 6.94 3.03 -2.59
CA LEU A 143 5.87 3.21 -1.59
C LEU A 143 5.70 1.98 -0.70
N GLU A 144 5.72 0.78 -1.29
CA GLU A 144 5.70 -0.52 -0.59
C GLU A 144 6.89 -0.68 0.38
N HIS A 145 8.06 -0.12 0.04
CA HIS A 145 9.19 -0.12 0.98
C HIS A 145 8.94 0.82 2.18
N TYR A 146 8.29 1.97 1.96
CA TYR A 146 7.91 2.88 3.04
C TYR A 146 6.81 2.29 3.92
N THR A 147 5.77 1.69 3.34
CA THR A 147 4.70 1.01 4.09
C THR A 147 5.25 -0.20 4.84
N ALA A 148 6.15 -0.99 4.26
CA ALA A 148 6.83 -2.07 4.96
C ALA A 148 7.69 -1.58 6.13
N MET A 149 8.36 -0.43 6.00
CA MET A 149 9.10 0.19 7.10
C MET A 149 8.15 0.60 8.24
N LEU A 150 7.03 1.24 7.91
CA LEU A 150 6.00 1.61 8.89
C LEU A 150 5.34 0.38 9.53
N GLY A 151 5.11 -0.67 8.74
CA GLY A 151 4.59 -1.96 9.18
C GLY A 151 5.53 -2.63 10.18
N GLN A 152 6.82 -2.70 9.86
CA GLN A 152 7.83 -3.20 10.79
C GLN A 152 7.89 -2.36 12.07
N TRP A 153 7.77 -1.03 11.95
CA TRP A 153 7.73 -0.14 13.11
C TRP A 153 6.51 -0.45 14.00
N VAL A 154 5.29 -0.54 13.47
CA VAL A 154 4.10 -0.76 14.30
C VAL A 154 4.05 -2.17 14.93
N LEU A 155 4.68 -3.16 14.29
CA LEU A 155 4.81 -4.52 14.82
C LEU A 155 5.82 -4.61 15.98
N THR A 156 6.86 -3.76 15.98
CA THR A 156 7.94 -3.84 16.98
C THR A 156 7.89 -2.75 18.04
N ASN A 157 7.23 -1.64 17.75
CA ASN A 157 7.10 -0.52 18.66
C ASN A 157 6.16 -0.87 19.82
N ARG A 158 6.65 -0.68 21.06
CA ARG A 158 5.87 -0.82 22.28
C ARG A 158 5.27 0.49 22.78
N GLY A 159 5.63 1.63 22.17
CA GLY A 159 5.15 2.95 22.58
C GLY A 159 3.63 3.07 22.55
N LEU A 160 2.98 2.54 21.52
CA LEU A 160 1.51 2.55 21.42
C LEU A 160 0.84 1.62 22.44
N ASP A 161 1.45 0.47 22.75
CA ASP A 161 0.98 -0.41 23.82
C ASP A 161 1.06 0.29 25.18
N TYR A 162 2.18 0.96 25.47
CA TYR A 162 2.38 1.71 26.72
C TYR A 162 1.45 2.91 26.83
N ALA A 163 1.13 3.56 25.72
CA ALA A 163 0.14 4.63 25.64
C ALA A 163 -1.30 4.12 25.79
N LYS A 164 -1.52 2.79 25.84
CA LYS A 164 -2.85 2.16 25.89
C LYS A 164 -3.73 2.56 24.70
N ALA A 165 -3.13 2.63 23.52
CA ALA A 165 -3.86 2.86 22.29
C ALA A 165 -4.94 1.78 22.08
N ASP A 166 -6.03 2.17 21.42
CA ASP A 166 -7.18 1.32 21.14
C ASP A 166 -6.76 0.00 20.47
N PRO A 167 -7.15 -1.16 21.02
CA PRO A 167 -6.72 -2.45 20.50
C PRO A 167 -7.22 -2.71 19.08
N MET A 168 -8.42 -2.25 18.72
CA MET A 168 -8.98 -2.48 17.38
C MET A 168 -8.17 -1.72 16.31
N MET A 169 -7.81 -0.46 16.60
CA MET A 169 -6.94 0.30 15.72
C MET A 169 -5.56 -0.34 15.58
N LEU A 170 -4.97 -0.80 16.69
CA LEU A 170 -3.68 -1.50 16.67
C LEU A 170 -3.74 -2.81 15.87
N ASP A 171 -4.82 -3.56 15.98
CA ASP A 171 -5.01 -4.80 15.23
C ASP A 171 -5.05 -4.53 13.72
N LEU A 172 -5.74 -3.49 13.27
CA LEU A 172 -5.74 -3.09 11.87
C LEU A 172 -4.34 -2.68 11.40
N LEU A 173 -3.65 -1.81 12.15
CA LEU A 173 -2.34 -1.31 11.76
C LEU A 173 -1.28 -2.43 11.73
N ARG A 174 -1.34 -3.38 12.68
CA ARG A 174 -0.42 -4.51 12.75
C ARG A 174 -0.72 -5.57 11.70
N TRP A 175 -2.00 -5.84 11.44
CA TRP A 175 -2.40 -6.74 10.36
C TRP A 175 -1.87 -6.21 9.03
N HIS A 176 -2.24 -4.99 8.67
CA HIS A 176 -1.77 -4.36 7.43
C HIS A 176 -0.25 -4.32 7.40
N GLY A 177 0.39 -3.82 8.46
CA GLY A 177 1.85 -3.75 8.54
C GLY A 177 2.58 -5.10 8.38
N ALA A 178 1.96 -6.21 8.78
CA ALA A 178 2.51 -7.54 8.55
C ALA A 178 2.42 -7.97 7.08
N GLU A 179 1.36 -7.61 6.37
CA GLU A 179 1.20 -7.89 4.94
C GLU A 179 2.14 -7.02 4.10
N GLU A 180 2.33 -5.74 4.44
CA GLU A 180 3.28 -4.84 3.74
C GLU A 180 4.74 -5.34 3.79
N VAL A 181 5.12 -6.01 4.89
CA VAL A 181 6.46 -6.63 5.00
C VAL A 181 6.65 -7.76 3.98
N GLU A 182 5.57 -8.44 3.58
CA GLU A 182 5.53 -9.46 2.52
C GLU A 182 5.51 -8.81 1.13
N HIS A 183 4.79 -7.70 0.97
CA HIS A 183 4.61 -6.99 -0.30
C HIS A 183 5.91 -6.35 -0.82
N ARG A 184 6.76 -5.85 0.10
CA ARG A 184 8.05 -5.21 -0.17
C ARG A 184 8.84 -5.86 -1.30
N SER A 185 9.10 -7.16 -1.19
CA SER A 185 9.95 -7.88 -2.16
C SER A 185 9.20 -8.15 -3.45
N LEU A 186 7.91 -8.49 -3.38
CA LEU A 186 7.12 -8.84 -4.55
C LEU A 186 7.09 -7.72 -5.60
N VAL A 187 6.70 -6.50 -5.24
CA VAL A 187 6.56 -5.43 -6.25
C VAL A 187 7.92 -5.04 -6.83
N TYR A 188 8.97 -5.08 -6.01
CA TYR A 188 10.33 -4.86 -6.48
C TYR A 188 10.78 -5.96 -7.46
N ASP A 189 10.50 -7.22 -7.17
CA ASP A 189 10.83 -8.35 -8.03
C ASP A 189 10.06 -8.30 -9.35
N VAL A 190 8.77 -7.95 -9.32
CA VAL A 190 7.97 -7.66 -10.53
C VAL A 190 8.63 -6.56 -11.34
N TYR A 191 9.04 -5.47 -10.71
CA TYR A 191 9.74 -4.37 -11.40
C TYR A 191 11.09 -4.80 -12.00
N GLN A 192 11.90 -5.58 -11.26
CA GLN A 192 13.15 -6.13 -11.76
C GLN A 192 12.93 -7.05 -12.97
N HIS A 193 11.91 -7.90 -12.91
CA HIS A 193 11.55 -8.83 -13.97
C HIS A 193 11.14 -8.11 -15.26
N VAL A 194 10.23 -7.14 -15.18
CA VAL A 194 9.65 -6.52 -16.38
C VAL A 194 10.49 -5.38 -16.98
N SER A 195 11.40 -4.79 -16.19
CA SER A 195 12.19 -3.61 -16.57
C SER A 195 13.63 -3.66 -16.09
N GLY A 196 13.85 -3.79 -14.77
CA GLY A 196 15.19 -3.79 -14.17
C GLY A 196 15.99 -2.48 -14.31
N SER A 197 15.39 -1.40 -14.83
CA SER A 197 16.11 -0.16 -15.15
C SER A 197 16.50 0.66 -13.92
N TYR A 198 17.79 0.68 -13.59
CA TYR A 198 18.29 1.47 -12.46
C TYR A 198 17.90 2.95 -12.52
N LEU A 199 17.93 3.58 -13.72
CA LEU A 199 17.63 5.01 -13.88
C LEU A 199 16.16 5.33 -13.59
N ILE A 200 15.24 4.49 -14.04
CA ILE A 200 13.81 4.67 -13.74
C ILE A 200 13.60 4.51 -12.24
N ARG A 201 14.25 3.53 -11.62
CA ARG A 201 14.17 3.31 -10.18
C ARG A 201 14.73 4.48 -9.38
N ALA A 202 15.91 4.99 -9.73
CA ALA A 202 16.54 6.13 -9.04
C ALA A 202 15.81 7.47 -9.24
N PHE A 203 14.95 7.59 -10.25
CA PHE A 203 14.04 8.72 -10.37
C PHE A 203 12.81 8.58 -9.45
N SER A 204 12.52 7.36 -8.99
CA SER A 204 11.35 7.00 -8.16
C SER A 204 11.59 6.98 -6.67
N MET A 205 12.79 6.56 -6.29
CA MET A 205 13.30 6.48 -4.93
C MET A 205 14.21 7.67 -4.66
#